data_AF-A0A4D4J8A3-F1
#
_entry.id   AF-A0A4D4J8A3-F1
#
_cell.length_a   1.000
_cell.length_b   1.000
_cell.length_c   1.000
_cell.angle_alpha   90.00
_cell.angle_beta   90.00
_cell.angle_gamma   90.00
#
_symmetry.space_group_name_H-M   'P 1'
#
loop_
_entity.id
_entity.type
_entity.pdbx_description
1 polymer ?
#
loop_
_entity_poly.entity_id
_entity_poly.type
_entity_poly.pdbx_seq_one_letter_code
_entity_poly.pdbx_strand_id
1 'polypeptide(L)'
;MFLAGVSMGGHVIARSMEQYPGFYAGALPMCGALGDRALFDYFLDYQLVAQALAGVRAYPAPEDYLTAVVPRIEQALGLNRLTPTGPDVVGERGAELRAIVTNRTGGPRPGADAAFAYWKDFLFRLGASPQGSGRGSGPDQVATNIGTVYQPDAPVDVNTTVRRVPPANPLARFLPSLTTVPRVLGTPSGPVVSLHGLDDEFVPFSMEQVYAAAVAGHGRGQLLAQRVIRTVGHCEFDTREVATAWHDLVRWVDTGERPAADAVGDPAVIAAPDYGCRFSDPDAYRDPPRGSTRRLLPPCPPATAVSSRAVPGSG
;
A
#
# COMPACT_ATOMS: atom_id res chain seq x y z
N MET A 1 -3.05 -18.08 -21.79
CA MET A 1 -3.86 -18.08 -20.55
C MET A 1 -3.64 -16.76 -19.83
N PHE A 2 -4.69 -16.16 -19.26
CA PHE A 2 -4.60 -14.92 -18.47
C PHE A 2 -4.71 -15.22 -16.98
N LEU A 3 -4.17 -14.34 -16.14
CA LEU A 3 -4.31 -14.37 -14.69
C LEU A 3 -5.05 -13.11 -14.21
N ALA A 4 -5.98 -13.28 -13.27
CA ALA A 4 -6.55 -12.18 -12.51
C ALA A 4 -6.65 -12.60 -11.04
N GLY A 5 -6.33 -11.69 -10.12
CA GLY A 5 -6.30 -11.99 -8.70
C GLY A 5 -6.49 -10.74 -7.87
N VAL A 6 -7.30 -10.84 -6.82
CA VAL A 6 -7.63 -9.75 -5.89
C VAL A 6 -6.97 -10.03 -4.54
N SER A 7 -6.45 -8.99 -3.89
CA SER A 7 -5.82 -9.04 -2.57
C SER A 7 -4.62 -9.99 -2.56
N MET A 8 -4.61 -11.00 -1.68
CA MET A 8 -3.63 -12.09 -1.70
C MET A 8 -3.52 -12.75 -3.08
N GLY A 9 -4.64 -12.88 -3.81
CA GLY A 9 -4.65 -13.39 -5.18
C GLY A 9 -3.80 -12.54 -6.13
N GLY A 10 -3.80 -11.21 -5.96
CA GLY A 10 -2.96 -10.28 -6.73
C GLY A 10 -1.47 -10.54 -6.52
N HIS A 11 -1.06 -10.76 -5.26
CA HIS A 11 0.31 -11.15 -4.93
C HIS A 11 0.68 -12.52 -5.53
N VAL A 12 -0.20 -13.52 -5.40
CA VAL A 12 0.01 -14.87 -5.94
C VAL A 12 0.22 -14.84 -7.45
N ILE A 13 -0.60 -14.11 -8.19
CA ILE A 13 -0.48 -14.08 -9.66
C ILE A 13 0.75 -13.29 -10.12
N ALA A 14 1.14 -12.23 -9.40
CA ALA A 14 2.37 -11.51 -9.70
C ALA A 14 3.60 -12.42 -9.53
N ARG A 15 3.66 -13.17 -8.40
CA ARG A 15 4.70 -14.17 -8.19
C ARG A 15 4.67 -15.28 -9.25
N SER A 16 3.49 -15.80 -9.59
CA SER A 16 3.34 -16.87 -10.58
C SER A 16 3.80 -16.42 -11.97
N MET A 17 3.46 -15.19 -12.37
CA MET A 17 3.88 -14.58 -13.63
C MET A 17 5.40 -14.50 -13.77
N GLU A 18 6.10 -14.18 -12.68
CA GLU A 18 7.57 -14.12 -12.66
C GLU A 18 8.22 -15.50 -12.61
N GLN A 19 7.58 -16.46 -11.93
CA GLN A 19 8.10 -17.81 -11.74
C GLN A 19 7.95 -18.71 -12.98
N TYR A 20 6.93 -18.48 -13.80
CA TYR A 20 6.67 -19.29 -15.00
C TYR A 20 6.72 -18.46 -16.29
N PRO A 21 7.92 -18.03 -16.74
CA PRO A 21 8.05 -17.21 -17.92
C PRO A 21 7.44 -17.84 -19.17
N GLY A 22 6.59 -17.08 -19.87
CA GLY A 22 5.96 -17.49 -21.14
C GLY A 22 4.73 -18.40 -20.98
N PHE A 23 4.36 -18.79 -19.75
CA PHE A 23 3.16 -19.62 -19.52
C PHE A 23 1.87 -18.79 -19.58
N TYR A 24 1.93 -17.54 -19.12
CA TYR A 24 0.81 -16.61 -19.10
C TYR A 24 0.99 -15.51 -20.13
N ALA A 25 -0.11 -15.15 -20.80
CA ALA A 25 -0.13 -14.10 -21.81
C ALA A 25 -0.17 -12.71 -21.17
N GLY A 26 -0.82 -12.58 -20.02
CA GLY A 26 -0.83 -11.35 -19.21
C GLY A 26 -1.50 -11.55 -17.86
N ALA A 27 -1.29 -10.60 -16.95
CA ALA A 27 -1.79 -10.66 -15.58
C ALA A 27 -2.46 -9.36 -15.11
N LEU A 28 -3.53 -9.50 -14.31
CA LEU A 28 -4.28 -8.43 -13.67
C LEU A 28 -4.23 -8.56 -12.13
N PRO A 29 -3.10 -8.22 -11.48
CA PRO A 29 -3.04 -8.13 -10.01
C PRO A 29 -3.82 -6.91 -9.53
N MET A 30 -4.74 -7.14 -8.60
CA MET A 30 -5.55 -6.10 -7.97
C MET A 30 -5.26 -6.09 -6.47
N CYS A 31 -4.99 -4.91 -5.89
CA CYS A 31 -4.70 -4.67 -4.46
C CYS A 31 -3.67 -5.63 -3.86
N GLY A 32 -2.73 -6.11 -4.68
CA GLY A 32 -1.75 -7.11 -4.27
C GLY A 32 -0.63 -6.51 -3.42
N ALA A 33 -0.08 -7.31 -2.50
CA ALA A 33 1.13 -6.95 -1.77
C ALA A 33 2.38 -7.05 -2.66
N LEU A 34 2.46 -6.27 -3.74
CA LEU A 34 3.51 -6.39 -4.77
C LEU A 34 4.90 -5.95 -4.28
N GLY A 35 4.96 -5.24 -3.15
CA GLY A 35 6.20 -4.94 -2.43
C GLY A 35 6.62 -6.00 -1.40
N ASP A 36 5.99 -7.18 -1.42
CA ASP A 36 6.31 -8.36 -0.61
C ASP A 36 6.58 -8.09 0.89
N ARG A 37 7.84 -8.15 1.32
CA ARG A 37 8.29 -7.94 2.69
C ARG A 37 8.14 -6.50 3.16
N ALA A 38 8.11 -5.53 2.24
CA ALA A 38 7.95 -4.12 2.57
C ALA A 38 6.61 -3.86 3.28
N LEU A 39 5.59 -4.67 2.99
CA LEU A 39 4.32 -4.66 3.70
C LEU A 39 4.49 -4.94 5.19
N PHE A 40 5.25 -5.97 5.52
CA PHE A 40 5.45 -6.41 6.90
C PHE A 40 6.44 -5.53 7.65
N ASP A 41 7.44 -5.00 6.96
CA ASP A 41 8.29 -3.93 7.49
C ASP A 41 7.43 -2.72 7.87
N TYR A 42 6.45 -2.33 7.04
CA TYR A 42 5.52 -1.25 7.34
C TYR A 42 4.61 -1.54 8.56
N PHE A 43 4.05 -2.75 8.69
CA PHE A 43 3.26 -3.08 9.88
C PHE A 43 4.08 -3.01 11.16
N LEU A 44 5.34 -3.48 11.11
CA LEU A 44 6.27 -3.38 12.22
C LEU A 44 6.61 -1.91 12.52
N ASP A 45 6.90 -1.12 11.49
CA ASP A 45 7.17 0.32 11.59
C ASP A 45 6.03 1.05 12.32
N TYR A 46 4.78 0.80 11.92
CA TYR A 46 3.60 1.43 12.53
C TYR A 46 3.55 1.21 14.05
N GLN A 47 3.74 -0.03 14.51
CA GLN A 47 3.72 -0.32 15.95
C GLN A 47 4.86 0.37 16.70
N LEU A 48 6.08 0.27 16.15
CA LEU A 48 7.28 0.73 16.85
C LEU A 48 7.38 2.25 16.87
N VAL A 49 6.98 2.92 15.79
CA VAL A 49 6.94 4.39 15.72
C VAL A 49 5.85 4.93 16.65
N ALA A 50 4.64 4.34 16.65
CA ALA A 50 3.58 4.75 17.57
C ALA A 50 3.99 4.59 19.05
N GLN A 51 4.64 3.48 19.38
CA GLN A 51 5.23 3.24 20.71
C GLN A 51 6.28 4.30 21.07
N ALA A 52 7.22 4.59 20.16
CA ALA A 52 8.29 5.56 20.39
C ALA A 52 7.73 6.97 20.63
N LEU A 53 6.80 7.43 19.79
CA LEU A 53 6.16 8.75 19.92
C LEU A 53 5.31 8.84 21.20
N ALA A 54 4.62 7.76 21.58
CA ALA A 54 3.86 7.70 22.83
C ALA A 54 4.74 7.58 24.08
N GLY A 55 6.05 7.32 23.94
CA GLY A 55 6.94 7.02 25.06
C GLY A 55 6.63 5.69 25.75
N VAL A 56 5.99 4.75 25.04
CA VAL A 56 5.60 3.43 25.53
C VAL A 56 6.55 2.38 24.95
N ARG A 57 6.99 1.41 25.76
CA ARG A 57 7.80 0.27 25.29
C ARG A 57 7.04 -1.02 25.51
N ALA A 58 6.58 -1.63 24.43
CA ALA A 58 5.77 -2.85 24.45
C ALA A 58 6.09 -3.75 23.26
N TYR A 59 7.39 -3.95 23.00
CA TYR A 59 7.88 -4.89 21.98
C TYR A 59 8.79 -5.95 22.63
N PRO A 60 8.54 -7.26 22.43
CA PRO A 60 7.38 -7.85 21.76
C PRO A 60 6.04 -7.45 22.39
N ALA A 61 4.96 -7.50 21.60
CA ALA A 61 3.62 -7.15 22.07
C ALA A 61 3.17 -8.12 23.17
N PRO A 62 2.76 -7.64 24.35
CA PRO A 62 2.21 -8.48 25.41
C PRO A 62 0.79 -8.97 25.07
N GLU A 63 0.28 -9.96 25.81
CA GLU A 63 -1.07 -10.51 25.60
C GLU A 63 -2.18 -9.45 25.72
N ASP A 64 -1.97 -8.45 26.58
CA ASP A 64 -2.88 -7.33 26.82
C ASP A 64 -2.59 -6.10 25.92
N TYR A 65 -1.83 -6.27 24.82
CA TYR A 65 -1.43 -5.16 23.95
C TYR A 65 -2.62 -4.32 23.49
N LEU A 66 -3.69 -4.97 23.00
CA LEU A 66 -4.88 -4.26 22.50
C LEU A 66 -5.72 -3.63 23.61
N THR A 67 -5.74 -4.22 24.80
CA THR A 67 -6.65 -3.81 25.87
C THR A 67 -6.00 -2.83 26.85
N ALA A 68 -4.67 -2.84 26.99
CA ALA A 68 -3.93 -2.01 27.95
C ALA A 68 -2.88 -1.10 27.31
N VAL A 69 -2.20 -1.54 26.24
CA VAL A 69 -1.11 -0.77 25.62
C VAL A 69 -1.65 0.21 24.58
N VAL A 70 -2.42 -0.26 23.60
CA VAL A 70 -2.98 0.57 22.51
C VAL A 70 -3.78 1.75 23.04
N PRO A 71 -4.70 1.62 24.02
CA PRO A 71 -5.43 2.77 24.55
C PRO A 71 -4.53 3.86 25.16
N ARG A 72 -3.40 3.48 25.78
CA ARG A 72 -2.42 4.45 26.31
C ARG A 72 -1.66 5.15 25.18
N ILE A 73 -1.29 4.42 24.13
CA ILE A 73 -0.66 4.99 22.93
C ILE A 73 -1.62 5.98 22.27
N GLU A 74 -2.86 5.57 22.01
CA GLU A 74 -3.85 6.44 21.38
C GLU A 74 -4.16 7.69 22.21
N GLN A 75 -4.23 7.55 23.53
CA GLN A 75 -4.40 8.70 24.42
C GLN A 75 -3.20 9.65 24.36
N ALA A 76 -1.97 9.12 24.40
CA ALA A 76 -0.75 9.93 24.36
C ALA A 76 -0.56 10.66 23.00
N LEU A 77 -1.04 10.06 21.92
CA LEU A 77 -0.95 10.61 20.56
C LEU A 77 -2.19 11.44 20.16
N GLY A 78 -3.24 11.48 20.96
CA GLY A 78 -4.49 12.18 20.64
C GLY A 78 -5.33 11.49 19.54
N LEU A 79 -5.23 10.17 19.41
CA LEU A 79 -5.91 9.37 18.40
C LEU A 79 -7.23 8.76 18.86
N ASN A 80 -7.47 8.72 20.18
CA ASN A 80 -8.62 8.07 20.80
C ASN A 80 -9.99 8.61 20.36
N ARG A 81 -10.05 9.85 19.86
CA ARG A 81 -11.26 10.49 19.34
C ARG A 81 -11.19 10.76 17.83
N LEU A 82 -10.11 10.36 17.17
CA LEU A 82 -9.96 10.52 15.74
C LEU A 82 -10.89 9.54 15.03
N THR A 83 -11.74 10.07 14.16
CA THR A 83 -12.59 9.27 13.26
C THR A 83 -12.51 9.84 11.84
N PRO A 84 -12.76 9.03 10.79
CA PRO A 84 -12.61 9.48 9.40
C PRO A 84 -13.53 10.64 8.99
N THR A 85 -14.66 10.81 9.70
CA THR A 85 -15.67 11.83 9.41
C THR A 85 -15.80 12.88 10.52
N GLY A 86 -15.02 12.73 11.59
CA GLY A 86 -15.01 13.64 12.73
C GLY A 86 -14.05 14.82 12.53
N PRO A 87 -14.02 15.77 13.49
CA PRO A 87 -13.01 16.80 13.50
C PRO A 87 -11.62 16.19 13.69
N ASP A 88 -10.61 16.81 13.05
CA ASP A 88 -9.22 16.44 13.29
C ASP A 88 -8.80 16.91 14.69
N VAL A 89 -8.60 15.95 15.59
CA VAL A 89 -8.25 16.16 17.01
C VAL A 89 -6.85 15.64 17.34
N VAL A 90 -6.08 15.32 16.31
CA VAL A 90 -4.75 14.72 16.43
C VAL A 90 -3.80 15.69 17.14
N GLY A 91 -3.11 15.20 18.18
CA GLY A 91 -2.07 15.97 18.87
C GLY A 91 -0.79 16.07 18.04
N GLU A 92 0.14 16.94 18.42
CA GLU A 92 1.40 17.15 17.68
C GLU A 92 2.16 15.84 17.36
N ARG A 93 2.34 14.97 18.36
CA ARG A 93 2.96 13.65 18.19
C ARG A 93 2.13 12.67 17.37
N GLY A 94 0.80 12.77 17.42
CA GLY A 94 -0.08 11.99 16.56
C GLY A 94 0.01 12.45 15.10
N ALA A 95 0.20 13.75 14.86
CA ALA A 95 0.36 14.32 13.53
C ALA A 95 1.70 13.90 12.94
N GLU A 96 2.74 13.82 13.77
CA GLU A 96 4.03 13.23 13.43
C GLU A 96 3.89 11.74 13.05
N LEU A 97 3.15 10.93 13.84
CA LEU A 97 2.85 9.55 13.45
C LEU A 97 2.12 9.50 12.10
N ARG A 98 1.07 10.30 11.90
CA ARG A 98 0.31 10.37 10.65
C ARG A 98 1.19 10.72 9.47
N ALA A 99 2.11 11.68 9.61
CA ALA A 99 3.05 12.07 8.57
C ALA A 99 4.04 10.95 8.24
N ILE A 100 4.59 10.27 9.25
CA ILE A 100 5.46 9.11 9.04
C ILE A 100 4.71 8.00 8.32
N VAL A 101 3.51 7.64 8.78
CA VAL A 101 2.66 6.61 8.13
C VAL A 101 2.35 7.01 6.68
N THR A 102 1.99 8.25 6.44
CA THR A 102 1.76 8.79 5.09
C THR A 102 2.98 8.58 4.19
N ASN A 103 4.18 8.91 4.67
CA ASN A 103 5.43 8.71 3.94
C ASN A 103 5.76 7.22 3.70
N ARG A 104 5.51 6.34 4.68
CA ARG A 104 5.72 4.88 4.54
C ARG A 104 4.73 4.23 3.57
N THR A 105 3.53 4.81 3.42
CA THR A 105 2.44 4.25 2.62
C THR A 105 2.34 4.80 1.20
N GLY A 106 3.20 5.77 0.84
CA GLY A 106 3.34 6.23 -0.54
C GLY A 106 3.51 7.74 -0.72
N GLY A 107 3.64 8.48 0.38
CA GLY A 107 3.82 9.93 0.41
C GLY A 107 2.50 10.69 0.51
N PRO A 108 2.58 12.04 0.59
CA PRO A 108 1.42 12.92 0.62
C PRO A 108 0.52 12.72 -0.60
N ARG A 109 -0.78 12.58 -0.35
CA ARG A 109 -1.81 12.26 -1.35
C ARG A 109 -3.19 12.70 -0.86
N PRO A 110 -4.19 12.86 -1.75
CA PRO A 110 -5.46 13.49 -1.42
C PRO A 110 -6.24 12.87 -0.25
N GLY A 111 -6.13 11.56 -0.03
CA GLY A 111 -6.88 10.84 1.01
C GLY A 111 -6.07 10.44 2.24
N ALA A 112 -4.80 10.85 2.35
CA ALA A 112 -3.89 10.36 3.39
C ALA A 112 -4.43 10.52 4.82
N ASP A 113 -4.98 11.70 5.15
CA ASP A 113 -5.47 11.96 6.50
C ASP A 113 -6.73 11.14 6.84
N ALA A 114 -7.65 11.00 5.88
CA ALA A 114 -8.86 10.20 6.03
C ALA A 114 -8.53 8.71 6.15
N ALA A 115 -7.53 8.24 5.39
CA ALA A 115 -7.04 6.87 5.45
C ALA A 115 -6.41 6.53 6.78
N PHE A 116 -5.53 7.39 7.28
CA PHE A 116 -4.91 7.21 8.59
C PHE A 116 -5.98 7.07 9.69
N ALA A 117 -6.97 7.97 9.68
CA ALA A 117 -8.08 7.91 10.63
C ALA A 117 -8.93 6.62 10.50
N TYR A 118 -9.08 6.10 9.28
CA TYR A 118 -9.87 4.89 9.00
C TYR A 118 -9.14 3.61 9.41
N TRP A 119 -7.83 3.55 9.18
CA TRP A 119 -7.04 2.32 9.32
C TRP A 119 -6.33 2.18 10.66
N LYS A 120 -6.15 3.26 11.46
CA LYS A 120 -5.35 3.23 12.70
C LYS A 120 -5.63 2.05 13.63
N ASP A 121 -6.92 1.72 13.85
CA ASP A 121 -7.35 0.67 14.77
C ASP A 121 -7.09 -0.73 14.20
N PHE A 122 -7.26 -0.87 12.89
CA PHE A 122 -6.90 -2.09 12.19
C PHE A 122 -5.39 -2.32 12.23
N LEU A 123 -4.60 -1.29 11.99
CA LEU A 123 -3.13 -1.37 12.04
C LEU A 123 -2.65 -1.75 13.44
N PHE A 124 -3.19 -1.17 14.51
CA PHE A 124 -2.85 -1.60 15.89
C PHE A 124 -3.20 -3.08 16.14
N ARG A 125 -4.32 -3.58 15.60
CA ARG A 125 -4.71 -5.01 15.71
C ARG A 125 -3.69 -5.95 15.07
N LEU A 126 -3.03 -5.55 13.98
CA LEU A 126 -2.00 -6.37 13.34
C LEU A 126 -0.79 -6.61 14.26
N GLY A 127 -0.47 -5.65 15.14
CA GLY A 127 0.64 -5.75 16.09
C GLY A 127 0.43 -6.71 17.26
N ALA A 128 -0.82 -7.11 17.54
CA ALA A 128 -1.16 -8.00 18.64
C ALA A 128 -1.05 -9.49 18.31
N SER A 129 -0.81 -9.83 17.03
CA SER A 129 -0.59 -11.23 16.65
C SER A 129 0.61 -11.77 17.43
N PRO A 130 0.47 -12.86 18.20
CA PRO A 130 1.54 -13.36 19.04
C PRO A 130 2.76 -13.66 18.18
N GLN A 131 3.89 -13.02 18.48
CA GLN A 131 5.17 -13.43 17.92
C GLN A 131 5.38 -14.89 18.30
N GLY A 132 5.44 -15.77 17.30
CA GLY A 132 5.69 -17.19 17.53
C GLY A 132 4.48 -18.08 17.85
N SER A 133 3.22 -17.68 17.62
CA SER A 133 2.11 -18.65 17.62
C SER A 133 2.12 -19.53 16.36
N GLY A 134 3.01 -20.52 16.34
CA GLY A 134 2.88 -21.73 15.53
C GLY A 134 3.72 -21.78 14.25
N ARG A 135 4.89 -22.43 14.34
CA ARG A 135 5.66 -23.03 13.22
C ARG A 135 6.05 -22.08 12.08
N GLY A 136 7.24 -21.46 12.19
CA GLY A 136 8.14 -21.27 11.05
C GLY A 136 7.68 -20.46 9.81
N SER A 137 6.58 -19.71 9.85
CA SER A 137 5.92 -19.29 8.59
C SER A 137 5.13 -17.96 8.66
N GLY A 138 5.24 -17.20 9.75
CA GLY A 138 4.50 -15.94 9.91
C GLY A 138 5.18 -14.70 9.28
N PRO A 139 4.42 -13.64 8.98
CA PRO A 139 4.94 -12.32 8.59
C PRO A 139 6.00 -11.71 9.52
N ASP A 140 5.88 -12.00 10.82
CA ASP A 140 6.78 -11.57 11.89
C ASP A 140 8.22 -12.08 11.70
N GLN A 141 8.39 -13.17 10.95
CA GLN A 141 9.72 -13.74 10.70
C GLN A 141 10.56 -12.93 9.72
N VAL A 142 9.91 -12.26 8.76
CA VAL A 142 10.60 -11.53 7.70
C VAL A 142 10.65 -10.02 7.95
N ALA A 143 9.75 -9.49 8.78
CA ALA A 143 9.66 -8.06 9.08
C ALA A 143 10.93 -7.53 9.76
N THR A 144 11.36 -6.32 9.38
CA THR A 144 12.44 -5.59 10.04
C THR A 144 12.33 -4.10 9.73
N ASN A 145 12.84 -3.28 10.63
CA ASN A 145 13.06 -1.86 10.41
C ASN A 145 14.54 -1.46 10.49
N ILE A 146 15.44 -2.44 10.38
CA ILE A 146 16.88 -2.18 10.28
C ILE A 146 17.12 -1.47 8.95
N GLY A 147 17.67 -0.26 9.02
CA GLY A 147 17.94 0.59 7.86
C GLY A 147 16.78 1.50 7.43
N THR A 148 15.60 1.40 8.04
CA THR A 148 14.50 2.33 7.75
C THR A 148 14.80 3.71 8.34
N VAL A 149 14.79 4.75 7.53
CA VAL A 149 14.83 6.14 8.00
C VAL A 149 13.41 6.69 7.98
N TYR A 150 12.92 7.11 9.14
CA TYR A 150 11.60 7.72 9.29
C TYR A 150 11.69 9.23 9.05
N GLN A 151 10.68 9.77 8.38
CA GLN A 151 10.53 11.19 8.11
C GLN A 151 9.05 11.56 8.30
N PRO A 152 8.73 12.70 8.93
CA PRO A 152 9.66 13.63 9.58
C PRO A 152 10.37 13.02 10.80
N ASP A 153 11.48 13.63 11.21
CA ASP A 153 12.26 13.31 12.42
C ASP A 153 12.15 14.41 13.49
N ALA A 154 11.09 15.23 13.41
CA ALA A 154 10.77 16.29 14.34
C ALA A 154 9.24 16.42 14.49
N PRO A 155 8.74 16.81 15.68
CA PRO A 155 9.51 17.26 16.86
C PRO A 155 10.24 16.16 17.64
N VAL A 156 9.88 14.89 17.46
CA VAL A 156 10.59 13.77 18.10
C VAL A 156 11.49 13.10 17.06
N ASP A 157 12.78 13.01 17.36
CA ASP A 157 13.66 12.18 16.52
C ASP A 157 13.34 10.69 16.73
N VAL A 158 12.38 10.19 15.96
CA VAL A 158 11.94 8.80 15.97
C VAL A 158 13.08 7.87 15.59
N ASN A 159 14.02 8.31 14.74
CA ASN A 159 15.10 7.44 14.27
C ASN A 159 16.05 7.02 15.38
N THR A 160 16.19 7.84 16.43
CA THR A 160 17.01 7.54 17.62
C THR A 160 16.25 6.81 18.73
N THR A 161 14.93 6.97 18.79
CA THR A 161 14.10 6.46 19.89
C THR A 161 13.39 5.14 19.57
N VAL A 162 13.10 4.89 18.29
CA VAL A 162 12.40 3.70 17.82
C VAL A 162 13.23 2.44 18.07
N ARG A 163 12.57 1.38 18.53
CA ARG A 163 13.21 0.07 18.66
C ARG A 163 13.63 -0.41 17.27
N ARG A 164 14.88 -0.80 17.12
CA ARG A 164 15.39 -1.46 15.91
C ARG A 164 15.29 -2.99 16.07
N VAL A 165 14.66 -3.64 15.12
CA VAL A 165 14.32 -5.07 15.16
C VAL A 165 14.89 -5.77 13.93
N PRO A 166 15.87 -6.66 14.08
CA PRO A 166 16.35 -7.49 12.97
C PRO A 166 15.29 -8.54 12.57
N PRO A 167 15.32 -9.03 11.33
CA PRO A 167 14.40 -10.09 10.91
C PRO A 167 14.70 -11.38 11.68
N ALA A 168 13.67 -12.03 12.22
CA ALA A 168 13.84 -13.26 13.00
C ALA A 168 14.29 -14.46 12.13
N ASN A 169 13.95 -14.44 10.83
CA ASN A 169 14.36 -15.44 9.84
C ASN A 169 14.99 -14.74 8.61
N PRO A 170 16.29 -14.39 8.66
CA PRO A 170 16.96 -13.72 7.56
C PRO A 170 16.98 -14.59 6.29
N LEU A 171 17.06 -15.92 6.42
CA LEU A 171 17.00 -16.83 5.28
C LEU A 171 15.66 -16.67 4.55
N ALA A 172 14.53 -16.76 5.24
CA ALA A 172 13.21 -16.58 4.62
C ALA A 172 13.02 -15.19 4.01
N ARG A 173 13.65 -14.15 4.58
CA ARG A 173 13.59 -12.79 4.05
C ARG A 173 14.32 -12.62 2.70
N PHE A 174 15.44 -13.31 2.50
CA PHE A 174 16.30 -13.10 1.33
C PHE A 174 16.21 -14.20 0.26
N LEU A 175 15.73 -15.40 0.61
CA LEU A 175 15.60 -16.50 -0.34
C LEU A 175 14.65 -16.14 -1.51
N PRO A 176 15.05 -16.41 -2.77
CA PRO A 176 14.21 -16.18 -3.94
C PRO A 176 13.22 -17.34 -4.22
N SER A 177 13.35 -18.45 -3.48
CA SER A 177 12.46 -19.61 -3.58
C SER A 177 11.10 -19.31 -2.92
N LEU A 178 10.13 -20.19 -3.14
CA LEU A 178 8.83 -20.10 -2.48
C LEU A 178 9.01 -20.32 -0.97
N THR A 179 8.78 -19.27 -0.20
CA THR A 179 8.59 -19.30 1.25
C THR A 179 7.12 -18.99 1.55
N THR A 180 6.73 -18.87 2.82
CA THR A 180 5.36 -18.46 3.17
C THR A 180 5.04 -17.04 2.73
N VAL A 181 6.07 -16.20 2.53
CA VAL A 181 5.97 -14.87 1.92
C VAL A 181 6.85 -14.86 0.67
N PRO A 182 6.37 -15.38 -0.46
CA PRO A 182 7.13 -15.38 -1.70
C PRO A 182 7.50 -13.95 -2.12
N ARG A 183 8.70 -13.81 -2.69
CA ARG A 183 9.17 -12.51 -3.18
C ARG A 183 8.64 -12.22 -4.58
N VAL A 184 8.13 -11.01 -4.77
CA VAL A 184 7.79 -10.45 -6.08
C VAL A 184 8.99 -9.61 -6.49
N LEU A 185 9.75 -10.10 -7.47
CA LEU A 185 11.06 -9.58 -7.86
C LEU A 185 10.98 -8.40 -8.81
N GLY A 186 9.82 -8.12 -9.41
CA GLY A 186 9.71 -7.12 -10.47
C GLY A 186 10.22 -7.65 -11.81
N THR A 187 10.00 -8.93 -12.11
CA THR A 187 10.46 -9.55 -13.36
C THR A 187 9.31 -10.10 -14.22
N PRO A 188 8.22 -9.35 -14.46
CA PRO A 188 7.04 -9.86 -15.15
C PRO A 188 7.40 -10.39 -16.53
N SER A 189 6.98 -11.62 -16.87
CA SER A 189 7.35 -12.26 -18.13
C SER A 189 6.59 -11.78 -19.36
N GLY A 190 5.68 -10.82 -19.21
CA GLY A 190 4.70 -10.37 -20.19
C GLY A 190 3.83 -9.26 -19.61
N PRO A 191 2.84 -8.75 -20.36
CA PRO A 191 1.97 -7.65 -19.96
C PRO A 191 1.32 -7.80 -18.58
N VAL A 192 1.43 -6.76 -17.75
CA VAL A 192 0.78 -6.66 -16.44
C VAL A 192 0.05 -5.34 -16.32
N VAL A 193 -1.26 -5.40 -16.08
CA VAL A 193 -2.05 -4.23 -15.67
C VAL A 193 -2.36 -4.38 -14.19
N SER A 194 -1.89 -3.48 -13.32
CA SER A 194 -2.24 -3.52 -11.89
C SER A 194 -3.31 -2.50 -11.52
N LEU A 195 -4.12 -2.81 -10.51
CA LEU A 195 -5.08 -1.88 -9.90
C LEU A 195 -4.83 -1.82 -8.40
N HIS A 196 -4.74 -0.63 -7.85
CA HIS A 196 -4.51 -0.47 -6.41
C HIS A 196 -5.26 0.73 -5.85
N GLY A 197 -5.75 0.59 -4.61
CA GLY A 197 -6.38 1.68 -3.89
C GLY A 197 -5.34 2.71 -3.45
N LEU A 198 -5.54 3.98 -3.77
CA LEU A 198 -4.60 5.05 -3.46
C LEU A 198 -4.36 5.20 -1.95
N ASP A 199 -5.43 5.08 -1.17
CA ASP A 199 -5.46 5.42 0.24
C ASP A 199 -5.74 4.18 1.11
N ASP A 200 -5.44 3.00 0.57
CA ASP A 200 -5.35 1.75 1.32
C ASP A 200 -4.14 1.82 2.28
N GLU A 201 -4.32 1.51 3.55
CA GLU A 201 -3.21 1.35 4.50
C GLU A 201 -3.07 -0.08 5.01
N PHE A 202 -3.96 -1.00 4.65
CA PHE A 202 -3.71 -2.42 4.91
C PHE A 202 -2.67 -2.93 3.93
N VAL A 203 -2.87 -2.77 2.63
CA VAL A 203 -1.85 -3.04 1.61
C VAL A 203 -1.56 -1.71 0.93
N PRO A 204 -0.55 -0.95 1.38
CA PRO A 204 -0.46 0.44 0.99
C PRO A 204 -0.04 0.65 -0.45
N PHE A 205 -0.38 1.83 -1.00
CA PHE A 205 0.02 2.25 -2.34
C PHE A 205 1.53 2.16 -2.58
N SER A 206 2.37 2.28 -1.53
CA SER A 206 3.81 2.02 -1.63
C SER A 206 4.18 0.63 -2.15
N MET A 207 3.29 -0.37 -2.09
CA MET A 207 3.50 -1.68 -2.73
C MET A 207 3.63 -1.56 -4.25
N GLU A 208 2.83 -0.70 -4.86
CA GLU A 208 2.91 -0.41 -6.30
C GLU A 208 4.19 0.36 -6.64
N GLN A 209 4.64 1.26 -5.77
CA GLN A 209 5.88 2.01 -5.97
C GLN A 209 7.11 1.10 -5.91
N VAL A 210 7.15 0.18 -4.92
CA VAL A 210 8.21 -0.82 -4.79
C VAL A 210 8.24 -1.72 -6.03
N TYR A 211 7.08 -2.18 -6.49
CA TYR A 211 6.99 -3.02 -7.68
C TYR A 211 7.45 -2.28 -8.95
N ALA A 212 6.99 -1.04 -9.15
CA ALA A 212 7.39 -0.20 -10.26
C ALA A 212 8.91 -0.01 -10.34
N ALA A 213 9.54 0.30 -9.19
CA ALA A 213 10.98 0.48 -9.08
C ALA A 213 11.74 -0.82 -9.40
N ALA A 214 11.26 -1.96 -8.90
CA ALA A 214 11.88 -3.27 -9.19
C ALA A 214 11.78 -3.62 -10.68
N VAL A 215 10.60 -3.45 -11.28
CA VAL A 215 10.35 -3.68 -12.71
C VAL A 215 11.22 -2.77 -13.59
N ALA A 216 11.32 -1.49 -13.24
CA ALA A 216 12.19 -0.54 -13.93
C ALA A 216 13.68 -0.92 -13.78
N GLY A 217 14.11 -1.30 -12.58
CA GLY A 217 15.48 -1.76 -12.30
C GLY A 217 15.88 -3.01 -13.09
N HIS A 218 14.91 -3.84 -13.47
CA HIS A 218 15.11 -4.98 -14.37
C HIS A 218 14.95 -4.64 -15.86
N GLY A 219 14.71 -3.38 -16.23
CA GLY A 219 14.52 -2.97 -17.63
C GLY A 219 13.23 -3.51 -18.25
N ARG A 220 12.20 -3.74 -17.42
CA ARG A 220 10.92 -4.35 -17.83
C ARG A 220 9.73 -3.41 -17.66
N GLY A 221 9.96 -2.11 -17.47
CA GLY A 221 8.91 -1.09 -17.26
C GLY A 221 7.88 -1.03 -18.39
N GLN A 222 8.28 -1.39 -19.62
CA GLN A 222 7.39 -1.54 -20.77
C GLN A 222 6.35 -2.64 -20.60
N LEU A 223 6.52 -3.60 -19.68
CA LEU A 223 5.58 -4.69 -19.41
C LEU A 223 4.62 -4.41 -18.25
N LEU A 224 4.69 -3.23 -17.64
CA LEU A 224 3.84 -2.86 -16.51
C LEU A 224 3.01 -1.61 -16.82
N ALA A 225 1.72 -1.64 -16.53
CA ALA A 225 0.81 -0.49 -16.57
C ALA A 225 -0.01 -0.46 -15.27
N GLN A 226 0.28 0.49 -14.39
CA GLN A 226 -0.35 0.57 -13.06
C GLN A 226 -1.50 1.58 -13.09
N ARG A 227 -2.60 1.25 -12.41
CA ARG A 227 -3.78 2.11 -12.29
C ARG A 227 -4.10 2.33 -10.83
N VAL A 228 -4.23 3.59 -10.48
CA VAL A 228 -4.56 4.02 -9.14
C VAL A 228 -6.04 4.35 -9.07
N ILE A 229 -6.71 3.75 -8.10
CA ILE A 229 -8.12 3.95 -7.83
C ILE A 229 -8.24 4.74 -6.53
N ARG A 230 -8.85 5.93 -6.59
CA ARG A 230 -9.09 6.78 -5.43
C ARG A 230 -10.14 6.16 -4.50
N THR A 231 -9.63 5.44 -3.50
CA THR A 231 -10.42 4.78 -2.46
C THR A 231 -9.54 4.60 -1.22
N VAL A 232 -10.15 4.57 -0.04
CA VAL A 232 -9.46 4.25 1.22
C VAL A 232 -9.54 2.75 1.53
N GLY A 233 -10.60 2.08 1.09
CA GLY A 233 -10.87 0.68 1.38
C GLY A 233 -9.96 -0.28 0.63
N HIS A 234 -9.61 -1.39 1.29
CA HIS A 234 -8.80 -2.45 0.69
C HIS A 234 -9.60 -3.19 -0.38
N CYS A 235 -9.04 -3.27 -1.58
CA CYS A 235 -9.67 -3.90 -2.75
C CYS A 235 -11.04 -3.33 -3.13
N GLU A 236 -11.31 -2.07 -2.79
CA GLU A 236 -12.58 -1.42 -3.11
C GLU A 236 -12.57 -0.90 -4.55
N PHE A 237 -12.99 -1.76 -5.49
CA PHE A 237 -13.07 -1.44 -6.92
C PHE A 237 -14.51 -1.52 -7.44
N ASP A 238 -14.87 -0.59 -8.32
CA ASP A 238 -16.11 -0.69 -9.08
C ASP A 238 -15.97 -1.72 -10.21
N THR A 239 -17.08 -2.33 -10.61
CA THR A 239 -17.09 -3.34 -11.68
C THR A 239 -16.59 -2.76 -13.01
N ARG A 240 -16.87 -1.49 -13.32
CA ARG A 240 -16.39 -0.82 -14.54
C ARG A 240 -14.90 -0.55 -14.49
N GLU A 241 -14.34 -0.21 -13.33
CA GLU A 241 -12.89 -0.03 -13.14
C GLU A 241 -12.14 -1.34 -13.47
N VAL A 242 -12.62 -2.46 -12.91
CA VAL A 242 -12.05 -3.80 -13.16
C VAL A 242 -12.25 -4.23 -14.62
N ALA A 243 -13.46 -4.07 -15.17
CA ALA A 243 -13.77 -4.48 -16.54
C ALA A 243 -12.92 -3.71 -17.57
N THR A 244 -12.72 -2.42 -17.35
CA THR A 244 -11.88 -1.57 -18.22
C THR A 244 -10.42 -2.05 -18.17
N ALA A 245 -9.90 -2.30 -16.98
CA ALA A 245 -8.54 -2.82 -16.83
C ALA A 245 -8.33 -4.21 -17.46
N TRP A 246 -9.31 -5.10 -17.31
CA TRP A 246 -9.29 -6.40 -17.96
C TRP A 246 -9.30 -6.28 -19.49
N HIS A 247 -10.20 -5.47 -20.05
CA HIS A 247 -10.24 -5.24 -21.48
C HIS A 247 -8.90 -4.68 -21.98
N ASP A 248 -8.35 -3.69 -21.28
CA ASP A 248 -7.08 -3.07 -21.67
C ASP A 248 -5.91 -4.03 -21.62
N LEU A 249 -5.87 -4.95 -20.65
CA LEU A 249 -4.89 -6.04 -20.61
C LEU A 249 -5.03 -6.97 -21.81
N VAL A 250 -6.25 -7.42 -22.13
CA VAL A 250 -6.50 -8.31 -23.26
C VAL A 250 -6.07 -7.65 -24.57
N ARG A 251 -6.48 -6.40 -24.80
CA ARG A 251 -6.08 -5.64 -25.99
C ARG A 251 -4.57 -5.50 -26.08
N TRP A 252 -3.90 -5.19 -24.97
CA TRP A 252 -2.45 -5.07 -24.96
C TRP A 252 -1.76 -6.38 -25.34
N VAL A 253 -2.25 -7.52 -24.85
CA VAL A 253 -1.75 -8.83 -25.25
C VAL A 253 -1.97 -9.10 -26.74
N ASP A 254 -3.13 -8.72 -27.28
CA ASP A 254 -3.50 -8.99 -28.67
C ASP A 254 -2.79 -8.07 -29.67
N THR A 255 -2.60 -6.79 -29.34
CA THR A 255 -2.08 -5.77 -30.27
C THR A 255 -0.64 -5.36 -29.98
N GLY A 256 -0.13 -5.64 -28.79
CA GLY A 256 1.16 -5.12 -28.31
C GLY A 256 1.11 -3.66 -27.84
N GLU A 257 -0.04 -2.99 -27.92
CA GLU A 257 -0.17 -1.58 -27.53
C GLU A 257 -0.36 -1.44 -26.01
N ARG A 258 0.65 -0.89 -25.34
CA ARG A 258 0.61 -0.65 -23.89
C ARG A 258 -0.51 0.33 -23.53
N PRO A 259 -1.40 0.00 -22.58
CA PRO A 259 -2.48 0.88 -22.20
C PRO A 259 -1.98 2.03 -21.33
N ALA A 260 -2.85 3.02 -21.16
CA ALA A 260 -2.64 4.11 -20.22
C ALA A 260 -2.38 3.60 -18.79
N ALA A 261 -1.48 4.29 -18.08
CA ALA A 261 -1.07 4.04 -16.71
C ALA A 261 -0.86 5.36 -15.94
N ASP A 262 -0.86 5.28 -14.60
CA ASP A 262 -0.50 6.38 -13.71
C ASP A 262 1.00 6.39 -13.39
N ALA A 263 1.53 7.57 -13.08
CA ALA A 263 2.89 7.73 -12.57
C ALA A 263 2.90 7.49 -11.06
N VAL A 264 3.45 6.35 -10.62
CA VAL A 264 3.45 5.98 -9.20
C VAL A 264 4.71 6.43 -8.43
N GLY A 265 5.74 6.92 -9.13
CA GLY A 265 7.04 7.24 -8.53
C GLY A 265 7.34 8.74 -8.38
N ASP A 266 6.45 9.63 -8.83
CA ASP A 266 6.66 11.08 -8.77
C ASP A 266 5.86 11.71 -7.62
N PRO A 267 6.51 12.17 -6.54
CA PRO A 267 5.82 12.76 -5.39
C PRO A 267 4.96 13.97 -5.72
N ALA A 268 5.35 14.79 -6.71
CA ALA A 268 4.58 15.97 -7.08
C ALA A 268 3.29 15.61 -7.81
N VAL A 269 3.31 14.54 -8.61
CA VAL A 269 2.12 14.00 -9.27
C VAL A 269 1.19 13.34 -8.25
N ILE A 270 1.74 12.57 -7.30
CA ILE A 270 0.95 11.85 -6.28
C ILE A 270 0.23 12.81 -5.34
N ALA A 271 0.88 13.93 -4.98
CA ALA A 271 0.30 14.94 -4.11
C ALA A 271 -0.77 15.81 -4.79
N ALA A 272 -0.98 15.67 -6.10
CA ALA A 272 -1.97 16.47 -6.82
C ALA A 272 -3.40 16.15 -6.35
N PRO A 273 -4.28 17.15 -6.14
CA PRO A 273 -5.65 16.92 -5.64
C PRO A 273 -6.51 15.97 -6.50
N ASP A 274 -6.22 15.90 -7.80
CA ASP A 274 -6.92 15.05 -8.76
C ASP A 274 -6.27 13.67 -8.95
N TYR A 275 -5.08 13.41 -8.37
CA TYR A 275 -4.39 12.12 -8.50
C TYR A 275 -5.27 10.93 -8.11
N GLY A 276 -5.16 9.83 -8.87
CA GLY A 276 -6.03 8.66 -8.74
C GLY A 276 -7.43 8.84 -9.34
N CYS A 277 -7.72 9.91 -10.08
CA CYS A 277 -9.05 10.08 -10.72
C CYS A 277 -9.14 9.43 -12.08
N ARG A 278 -8.01 9.34 -12.78
CA ARG A 278 -7.97 8.95 -14.19
C ARG A 278 -8.68 7.62 -14.46
N PHE A 279 -8.56 6.67 -13.53
CA PHE A 279 -9.15 5.34 -13.65
C PHE A 279 -10.21 5.05 -12.60
N SER A 280 -10.52 6.00 -11.72
CA SER A 280 -11.66 5.88 -10.80
C SER A 280 -12.96 6.17 -11.53
N ASP A 281 -13.98 5.33 -11.31
CA ASP A 281 -15.31 5.60 -11.84
C ASP A 281 -15.98 6.74 -11.04
N PRO A 282 -16.33 7.89 -11.66
CA PRO A 282 -17.07 8.95 -10.98
C PRO A 282 -18.44 8.51 -10.45
N ASP A 283 -19.08 7.51 -11.06
CA ASP A 283 -20.38 7.00 -10.60
C ASP A 283 -20.24 6.22 -9.28
N ALA A 284 -19.07 5.64 -9.00
CA ALA A 284 -18.80 4.95 -7.73
C ALA A 284 -18.88 5.88 -6.51
N TYR A 285 -18.85 7.20 -6.69
CA TYR A 285 -19.01 8.19 -5.61
C TYR A 285 -20.47 8.63 -5.42
N ARG A 286 -21.33 8.47 -6.42
CA ARG A 286 -22.71 8.98 -6.40
C ARG A 286 -23.64 8.13 -5.55
N ASP A 287 -23.60 6.82 -5.73
CA ASP A 287 -24.37 5.86 -4.94
C ASP A 287 -23.53 4.64 -4.53
N PRO A 288 -22.52 4.86 -3.67
CA PRO A 288 -21.62 3.79 -3.26
C PRO A 288 -22.36 2.74 -2.39
N PRO A 289 -22.00 1.46 -2.51
CA PRO A 289 -22.49 0.41 -1.62
C PRO A 289 -22.30 0.76 -0.13
N ARG A 290 -23.14 0.22 0.74
CA ARG A 290 -22.97 0.37 2.20
C ARG A 290 -21.57 -0.11 2.61
N GLY A 291 -20.87 0.69 3.40
CA GLY A 291 -19.52 0.40 3.88
C GLY A 291 -18.40 0.82 2.92
N SER A 292 -18.73 1.35 1.75
CA SER A 292 -17.77 1.99 0.85
C SER A 292 -17.10 3.18 1.51
N THR A 293 -15.81 3.33 1.22
CA THR A 293 -15.01 4.45 1.69
C THR A 293 -14.92 5.60 0.70
N ARG A 294 -15.50 5.48 -0.51
CA ARG A 294 -15.47 6.53 -1.54
C ARG A 294 -15.96 7.89 -1.04
N ARG A 295 -16.90 7.91 -0.08
CA ARG A 295 -17.43 9.15 0.53
C ARG A 295 -16.46 9.85 1.48
N LEU A 296 -15.36 9.21 1.86
CA LEU A 296 -14.30 9.83 2.67
C LEU A 296 -13.40 10.74 1.83
N LEU A 297 -13.51 10.67 0.50
CA LEU A 297 -12.65 11.38 -0.43
C LEU A 297 -13.50 12.37 -1.25
N PRO A 298 -12.92 13.53 -1.64
CA PRO A 298 -13.56 14.39 -2.62
C PRO A 298 -13.83 13.59 -3.91
N PRO A 299 -15.03 13.74 -4.52
CA PRO A 299 -15.38 13.02 -5.73
C PRO A 299 -14.46 13.44 -6.88
N CYS A 300 -14.21 12.49 -7.78
CA CYS A 300 -13.45 12.79 -8.98
C CYS A 300 -14.19 13.77 -9.89
N PRO A 301 -13.49 14.76 -10.48
CA PRO A 301 -14.10 15.58 -11.50
C PRO A 301 -14.44 14.70 -12.71
N PRO A 302 -15.49 15.05 -13.47
CA PRO A 302 -15.88 14.32 -14.67
C PRO A 302 -14.73 14.31 -15.69
N ALA A 303 -14.62 13.22 -16.45
CA ALA A 303 -13.50 12.92 -17.35
C ALA A 303 -13.17 14.00 -18.40
N THR A 304 -14.08 14.94 -18.67
CA THR A 304 -13.88 16.05 -19.60
C THR A 304 -12.86 17.10 -19.10
N ALA A 305 -12.46 17.07 -17.82
CA ALA A 305 -11.50 18.02 -17.25
C ALA A 305 -10.03 17.55 -17.27
N VAL A 306 -9.74 16.28 -17.58
CA VAL A 306 -8.39 15.68 -17.40
C VAL A 306 -7.55 15.67 -18.70
N SER A 307 -8.08 16.15 -19.82
CA SER A 307 -7.31 16.26 -21.07
C SER A 307 -6.56 17.59 -21.14
N SER A 308 -5.27 17.61 -20.77
CA SER A 308 -4.25 18.53 -21.34
C SER A 308 -2.84 18.49 -20.72
N ARG A 309 -2.43 17.44 -19.99
CA ARG A 309 -1.00 17.28 -19.66
C ARG A 309 -0.42 16.01 -20.26
N ALA A 310 -0.21 16.06 -21.57
CA ALA A 310 0.75 15.20 -22.24
C ALA A 310 2.16 15.52 -21.68
N VAL A 311 2.85 14.48 -21.20
CA VAL A 311 4.29 14.54 -20.93
C VAL A 311 4.98 14.72 -22.30
N PRO A 312 5.85 15.73 -22.50
CA PRO A 312 6.62 15.82 -23.73
C PRO A 312 7.62 14.65 -23.76
N GLY A 313 7.58 13.86 -24.83
CA GLY A 313 8.60 12.85 -25.11
C GLY A 313 9.96 13.52 -25.26
N SER A 314 10.93 13.07 -24.47
CA SER A 314 12.35 13.32 -24.71
C SER A 314 12.77 12.53 -25.94
N GLY A 315 13.13 13.24 -27.01
CA GLY A 315 13.94 12.71 -28.10
C GLY A 315 15.39 12.49 -27.71
#